data_AF-A0A0D6KE33-F1
#
_entry.id   AF-A0A0D6KE33-F1
#
_cell.length_a   1.000
_cell.length_b   1.000
_cell.length_c   1.000
_cell.angle_alpha   90.00
_cell.angle_beta   90.00
_cell.angle_gamma   90.00
#
_symmetry.space_group_name_H-M   'P 1'
#
loop_
_entity.id
_entity.type
_entity.pdbx_description
1 polymer ?
#
loop_
_entity_poly.entity_id
_entity_poly.type
_entity_poly.pdbx_seq_one_letter_code
_entity_poly.pdbx_strand_id
1 'polypeptide(L)'
;MSYCKAGDKPTVRYKFGTGNEKTFKSPYAPIEVITKNTPVDATSNYNQQGFRIGLSSINAGNIGLIITDYKFVTAQGILCFIWKACGEYSWGTGSSCPAGSIELAAGCPAHLVTAYSASFYEFNTNVKCPSPNVDKSSIEVRYNGLTIFQDQGNGTVTFDVQCSNCPDGQCECKTSEYPGYCCSDCNSLTGEIATIKSAVKVLNSKGSVSHV
;
A
#
# COMPACT_ATOMS: atom_id res chain seq x y z
N MET A 1 11.25 -5.89 -7.53
CA MET A 1 12.24 -6.88 -7.02
C MET A 1 11.48 -7.98 -6.31
N SER A 2 11.78 -9.25 -6.59
CA SER A 2 11.11 -10.36 -5.89
C SER A 2 11.76 -10.65 -4.54
N TYR A 3 10.93 -10.93 -3.54
CA TYR A 3 11.32 -11.34 -2.19
C TYR A 3 10.87 -12.77 -1.93
N CYS A 4 11.66 -13.45 -1.10
CA CYS A 4 11.45 -14.84 -0.67
C CYS A 4 11.59 -15.86 -1.81
N LYS A 5 11.62 -17.14 -1.47
CA LYS A 5 11.67 -18.26 -2.41
C LYS A 5 10.31 -18.95 -2.49
N ALA A 6 10.09 -19.71 -3.56
CA ALA A 6 8.91 -20.55 -3.67
C ALA A 6 8.81 -21.48 -2.45
N GLY A 7 7.63 -21.51 -1.81
CA GLY A 7 7.37 -22.27 -0.59
C GLY A 7 7.44 -21.45 0.71
N ASP A 8 8.03 -20.26 0.69
CA ASP A 8 8.06 -19.36 1.85
C ASP A 8 6.66 -18.80 2.19
N LYS A 9 6.50 -18.29 3.42
CA LYS A 9 5.29 -17.58 3.86
C LYS A 9 5.62 -16.11 4.21
N PRO A 10 5.71 -15.23 3.20
CA PRO A 10 6.21 -13.88 3.39
C PRO A 10 5.30 -13.08 4.33
N THR A 11 5.92 -12.35 5.25
CA THR A 11 5.25 -11.36 6.10
C THR A 11 5.82 -9.98 5.78
N VAL A 12 4.96 -9.07 5.32
CA VAL A 12 5.31 -7.69 5.01
C VAL A 12 4.87 -6.81 6.18
N ARG A 13 5.83 -6.22 6.89
CA ARG A 13 5.58 -5.21 7.92
C ARG A 13 5.80 -3.84 7.31
N TYR A 14 4.88 -2.91 7.52
CA TYR A 14 4.96 -1.61 6.87
C TYR A 14 4.29 -0.52 7.69
N LYS A 15 4.71 0.73 7.48
CA LYS A 15 4.09 1.92 8.07
C LYS A 15 4.17 3.11 7.13
N PHE A 16 3.28 4.07 7.32
CA PHE A 16 3.27 5.33 6.57
C PHE A 16 3.64 6.48 7.51
N GLY A 17 4.73 7.19 7.21
CA GLY A 17 5.22 8.29 8.03
C GLY A 17 5.43 7.90 9.50
N THR A 18 4.78 8.63 10.41
CA THR A 18 4.77 8.37 11.86
C THR A 18 3.61 7.48 12.32
N GLY A 19 2.85 6.91 11.38
CA GLY A 19 1.72 6.05 11.67
C GLY A 19 2.13 4.70 12.29
N ASN A 20 1.12 3.96 12.75
CA ASN A 20 1.30 2.64 13.34
C ASN A 20 1.83 1.63 12.32
N GLU A 21 2.66 0.69 12.80
CA GLU A 21 3.07 -0.47 12.02
C GLU A 21 1.86 -1.37 11.73
N LYS A 22 1.77 -1.81 10.48
CA LYS A 22 0.78 -2.77 9.98
C LYS A 22 1.50 -4.00 9.45
N THR A 23 0.79 -5.10 9.35
CA THR A 23 1.34 -6.37 8.87
C THR A 23 0.40 -7.02 7.87
N PHE A 24 0.96 -7.46 6.75
CA PHE A 24 0.30 -8.30 5.76
C PHE A 24 1.04 -9.65 5.67
N LYS A 25 0.31 -10.77 5.79
CA LYS A 25 0.86 -12.13 5.65
C LYS A 25 0.41 -12.70 4.31
N SER A 26 1.37 -13.00 3.42
CA SER A 26 1.10 -13.60 2.12
C SER A 26 1.08 -15.13 2.22
N PRO A 27 0.06 -15.81 1.66
CA PRO A 27 0.08 -17.27 1.51
C PRO A 27 0.91 -17.73 0.30
N TYR A 28 1.43 -16.79 -0.50
CA TYR A 28 2.17 -17.07 -1.74
C TYR A 28 3.60 -16.55 -1.66
N ALA A 29 4.52 -17.22 -2.37
CA ALA A 29 5.89 -16.79 -2.59
C ALA A 29 6.41 -17.30 -3.95
N PRO A 30 7.35 -16.59 -4.62
CA PRO A 30 7.93 -15.29 -4.22
C PRO A 30 6.94 -14.13 -4.42
N ILE A 31 7.06 -13.08 -3.61
CA ILE A 31 6.24 -11.86 -3.75
C ILE A 31 7.07 -10.70 -4.29
N GLU A 32 6.42 -9.71 -4.88
CA GLU A 32 7.03 -8.42 -5.17
C GLU A 32 6.35 -7.34 -4.32
N VAL A 33 7.14 -6.47 -3.68
CA VAL A 33 6.64 -5.31 -2.95
C VAL A 33 7.02 -4.06 -3.72
N ILE A 34 6.02 -3.28 -4.10
CA ILE A 34 6.17 -2.03 -4.84
C ILE A 34 5.66 -0.90 -3.96
N THR A 35 6.46 0.15 -3.81
CA THR A 35 6.06 1.38 -3.13
C THR A 35 6.00 2.53 -4.12
N LYS A 36 5.03 3.42 -3.94
CA LYS A 36 4.86 4.63 -4.76
C LYS A 36 4.62 5.82 -3.85
N ASN A 37 5.16 6.99 -4.20
CA ASN A 37 4.87 8.27 -3.53
C ASN A 37 3.57 8.90 -4.08
N THR A 38 2.59 8.07 -4.41
CA THR A 38 1.28 8.46 -4.92
C THR A 38 0.21 7.54 -4.31
N PRO A 39 -1.07 7.96 -4.29
CA PRO A 39 -2.20 7.08 -3.97
C PRO A 39 -2.23 5.82 -4.83
N VAL A 40 -2.90 4.76 -4.34
CA VAL A 40 -3.02 3.45 -5.02
C VAL A 40 -3.61 3.60 -6.43
N ASP A 41 -4.62 4.46 -6.56
CA ASP A 41 -5.43 4.66 -7.76
C ASP A 41 -5.02 5.90 -8.58
N ALA A 42 -3.79 6.38 -8.38
CA ALA A 42 -3.24 7.53 -9.10
C ALA A 42 -3.00 7.21 -10.58
N THR A 43 -3.36 8.13 -11.47
CA THR A 43 -3.02 8.01 -12.90
C THR A 43 -1.66 8.62 -13.20
N SER A 44 -1.21 8.53 -14.46
CA SER A 44 -0.04 9.26 -14.95
C SER A 44 -0.19 10.79 -14.86
N ASN A 45 -1.43 11.29 -14.71
CA ASN A 45 -1.73 12.71 -14.58
C ASN A 45 -1.72 13.20 -13.13
N TYR A 46 -1.47 12.31 -12.16
CA TYR A 46 -1.46 12.68 -10.75
C TYR A 46 -0.37 13.72 -10.46
N ASN A 47 -0.76 14.80 -9.78
CA ASN A 47 0.13 15.81 -9.26
C ASN A 47 -0.27 16.14 -7.83
N GLN A 48 0.62 15.83 -6.91
CA GLN A 48 0.38 16.04 -5.49
C GLN A 48 0.16 17.51 -5.12
N GLN A 49 0.82 18.45 -5.80
CA GLN A 49 0.61 19.89 -5.54
C GLN A 49 -0.69 20.42 -6.15
N GLY A 50 -1.35 19.61 -6.99
CA GLY A 50 -2.47 20.02 -7.81
C GLY A 50 -2.11 20.93 -8.98
N PHE A 51 -3.10 21.13 -9.83
CA PHE A 51 -3.06 22.01 -10.99
C PHE A 51 -4.49 22.45 -11.34
N ARG A 52 -4.61 23.56 -12.07
CA ARG A 52 -5.90 24.03 -12.57
C ARG A 52 -6.19 23.46 -13.96
N ILE A 53 -7.40 22.98 -14.16
CA ILE A 53 -7.98 22.67 -15.47
C ILE A 53 -9.05 23.71 -15.77
N GLY A 54 -8.94 24.35 -16.93
CA GLY A 54 -10.01 25.12 -17.57
C GLY A 54 -10.79 24.22 -18.54
N LEU A 55 -12.10 24.14 -18.34
CA LEU A 55 -13.06 23.48 -19.22
C LEU A 55 -13.88 24.57 -19.91
N SER A 56 -13.83 24.64 -21.23
CA SER A 56 -14.61 25.64 -22.00
C SER A 56 -15.72 24.93 -22.78
N SER A 57 -16.98 25.27 -22.50
CA SER A 57 -18.14 24.78 -23.24
C SER A 57 -18.88 25.95 -23.88
N ILE A 58 -19.30 25.78 -25.14
CA ILE A 58 -20.08 26.78 -25.89
C ILE A 58 -21.37 27.15 -25.12
N ASN A 59 -21.95 26.20 -24.39
CA ASN A 59 -23.22 26.40 -23.70
C ASN A 59 -23.09 26.75 -22.21
N ALA A 60 -21.95 26.45 -21.58
CA ALA A 60 -21.76 26.59 -20.13
C ALA A 60 -20.66 27.60 -19.73
N GLY A 61 -19.97 28.20 -20.71
CA GLY A 61 -18.85 29.10 -20.46
C GLY A 61 -17.59 28.36 -19.99
N ASN A 62 -16.70 29.10 -19.32
CA ASN A 62 -15.41 28.61 -18.85
C ASN A 62 -15.48 28.23 -17.37
N ILE A 63 -15.25 26.96 -17.06
CA ILE A 63 -15.20 26.42 -15.70
C ILE A 63 -13.73 26.17 -15.36
N GLY A 64 -13.26 26.66 -14.21
CA GLY A 64 -11.92 26.37 -13.71
C GLY A 64 -11.98 25.47 -12.47
N LEU A 65 -11.36 24.30 -12.53
CA LEU A 65 -11.27 23.35 -11.40
C LEU A 65 -9.81 23.21 -10.98
N ILE A 66 -9.53 23.20 -9.67
CA ILE A 66 -8.21 22.83 -9.14
C ILE A 66 -8.29 21.39 -8.66
N ILE A 67 -7.47 20.53 -9.26
CA ILE A 67 -7.54 19.08 -9.08
C ILE A 67 -6.15 18.49 -8.86
N THR A 68 -6.10 17.24 -8.42
CA THR A 68 -4.85 16.49 -8.22
C THR A 68 -4.64 15.36 -9.22
N ASP A 69 -5.72 14.89 -9.85
CA ASP A 69 -5.67 13.78 -10.80
C ASP A 69 -6.88 13.84 -11.72
N TYR A 70 -6.77 13.31 -12.93
CA TYR A 70 -7.92 13.09 -13.81
C TYR A 70 -7.70 11.90 -14.74
N LYS A 71 -8.82 11.38 -15.24
CA LYS A 71 -8.85 10.39 -16.31
C LYS A 71 -10.11 10.52 -17.16
N PHE A 72 -9.99 10.03 -18.38
CA PHE A 72 -11.14 9.81 -19.25
C PHE A 72 -11.56 8.35 -19.16
N VAL A 73 -12.86 8.10 -19.00
CA VAL A 73 -13.44 6.76 -19.06
C VAL A 73 -14.55 6.74 -20.09
N THR A 74 -14.83 5.58 -20.68
CA THR A 74 -16.02 5.42 -21.52
C THR A 74 -17.05 4.60 -20.75
N ALA A 75 -18.24 5.15 -20.54
CA ALA A 75 -19.36 4.47 -19.89
C ALA A 75 -20.58 4.53 -20.80
N GLN A 76 -21.14 3.37 -21.17
CA GLN A 76 -22.31 3.29 -22.06
C GLN A 76 -22.13 4.02 -23.41
N GLY A 77 -20.90 4.04 -23.95
CA GLY A 77 -20.57 4.74 -25.20
C GLY A 77 -20.34 6.25 -25.05
N ILE A 78 -20.38 6.78 -23.83
CA ILE A 78 -20.17 8.20 -23.52
C ILE A 78 -18.77 8.40 -22.95
N LEU A 79 -18.01 9.36 -23.52
CA LEU A 79 -16.72 9.76 -22.97
C LEU A 79 -16.94 10.68 -21.75
N CYS A 80 -16.34 10.29 -20.65
CA CYS A 80 -16.60 10.78 -19.31
C CYS A 80 -15.29 11.29 -18.69
N PHE A 81 -15.26 12.55 -18.26
CA PHE A 81 -14.11 13.15 -17.56
C PHE A 81 -14.31 13.06 -16.05
N ILE A 82 -13.41 12.33 -15.37
CA ILE A 82 -13.43 12.17 -13.90
C ILE A 82 -12.16 12.81 -13.34
N TRP A 83 -12.29 13.51 -12.22
CA TRP A 83 -11.16 14.11 -11.50
C TRP A 83 -11.14 13.75 -10.01
N LYS A 84 -10.00 13.96 -9.36
CA LYS A 84 -9.86 14.01 -7.90
C LYS A 84 -9.64 15.45 -7.48
N ALA A 85 -10.47 15.97 -6.57
CA ALA A 85 -10.27 17.30 -6.02
C ALA A 85 -9.02 17.34 -5.11
N CYS A 86 -8.64 18.55 -4.69
CA CYS A 86 -7.65 18.71 -3.62
C CYS A 86 -8.11 18.02 -2.34
N GLY A 87 -7.25 17.23 -1.71
CA GLY A 87 -7.56 16.45 -0.52
C GLY A 87 -8.28 15.11 -0.77
N GLU A 88 -8.70 14.81 -2.00
CA GLU A 88 -9.30 13.52 -2.35
C GLU A 88 -8.23 12.51 -2.81
N TYR A 89 -8.38 11.27 -2.36
CA TYR A 89 -7.42 10.18 -2.63
C TYR A 89 -8.06 8.92 -3.21
N SER A 90 -9.33 9.05 -3.60
CA SER A 90 -10.12 8.00 -4.21
C SER A 90 -11.00 8.66 -5.26
N TRP A 91 -11.16 8.03 -6.42
CA TRP A 91 -12.22 8.41 -7.35
C TRP A 91 -13.57 8.33 -6.62
N GLY A 92 -14.30 9.45 -6.54
CA GLY A 92 -15.59 9.48 -5.84
C GLY A 92 -16.55 8.39 -6.36
N THR A 93 -17.10 7.59 -5.46
CA THR A 93 -18.06 6.52 -5.74
C THR A 93 -19.46 6.93 -5.28
N GLY A 94 -19.93 8.10 -5.72
CA GLY A 94 -21.26 8.60 -5.35
C GLY A 94 -22.31 8.24 -6.40
N SER A 95 -23.32 7.45 -6.02
CA SER A 95 -24.61 7.28 -6.73
C SER A 95 -25.62 8.39 -6.44
N SER A 96 -25.18 9.51 -5.86
CA SER A 96 -26.01 10.69 -5.63
C SER A 96 -25.10 11.89 -5.42
N CYS A 97 -25.20 12.88 -6.30
CA CYS A 97 -24.42 14.12 -6.28
C CYS A 97 -24.69 14.92 -4.98
N PRO A 98 -23.68 15.19 -4.13
CA PRO A 98 -23.79 16.21 -3.10
C PRO A 98 -23.72 17.60 -3.74
N ALA A 99 -24.47 18.55 -3.16
CA ALA A 99 -24.75 19.86 -3.73
C ALA A 99 -23.50 20.69 -4.10
N GLY A 100 -23.43 21.06 -5.38
CA GLY A 100 -22.42 21.92 -6.03
C GLY A 100 -22.42 21.75 -7.57
N SER A 101 -23.56 21.34 -8.12
CA SER A 101 -23.73 20.69 -9.43
C SER A 101 -23.50 21.58 -10.65
N ILE A 102 -22.79 21.04 -11.64
CA ILE A 102 -23.16 21.20 -13.06
C ILE A 102 -23.48 19.78 -13.57
N GLU A 103 -24.77 19.44 -13.57
CA GLU A 103 -25.30 18.26 -14.26
C GLU A 103 -25.22 18.47 -15.78
N LEU A 104 -25.06 17.39 -16.56
CA LEU A 104 -25.60 17.33 -17.95
C LEU A 104 -25.60 15.88 -18.52
N ALA A 105 -26.14 14.88 -17.81
CA ALA A 105 -26.84 13.70 -18.34
C ALA A 105 -27.00 12.59 -17.28
N ALA A 106 -28.15 11.94 -17.27
CA ALA A 106 -28.54 10.92 -16.31
C ALA A 106 -27.66 9.66 -16.38
N GLY A 107 -27.16 9.20 -15.23
CA GLY A 107 -26.50 7.89 -15.07
C GLY A 107 -25.03 7.92 -14.64
N CYS A 108 -24.45 9.08 -14.34
CA CYS A 108 -23.01 9.19 -14.05
C CYS A 108 -22.71 9.53 -12.57
N PRO A 109 -21.65 8.94 -11.97
CA PRO A 109 -21.25 9.23 -10.59
C PRO A 109 -20.76 10.68 -10.36
N ALA A 110 -20.83 11.13 -9.10
CA ALA A 110 -20.82 12.52 -8.60
C ALA A 110 -19.71 13.52 -9.04
N HIS A 111 -18.76 13.16 -9.92
CA HIS A 111 -17.66 14.03 -10.37
C HIS A 111 -17.46 13.94 -11.89
N LEU A 112 -18.53 14.06 -12.66
CA LEU A 112 -18.51 13.87 -14.10
C LEU A 112 -19.09 15.07 -14.85
N VAL A 113 -18.28 15.64 -15.75
CA VAL A 113 -18.76 16.54 -16.80
C VAL A 113 -18.89 15.73 -18.07
N THR A 114 -20.11 15.65 -18.60
CA THR A 114 -20.38 15.06 -19.92
C THR A 114 -19.76 15.95 -20.98
N ALA A 115 -18.68 15.50 -21.60
CA ALA A 115 -17.88 16.27 -22.53
C ALA A 115 -18.52 16.35 -23.94
N TYR A 116 -19.84 16.53 -24.04
CA TYR A 116 -20.51 16.64 -25.34
C TYR A 116 -20.20 17.95 -26.08
N SER A 117 -19.59 18.95 -25.43
CA SER A 117 -19.20 20.20 -26.09
C SER A 117 -18.01 20.94 -25.45
N ALA A 118 -17.21 20.27 -24.63
CA ALA A 118 -15.97 20.87 -24.14
C ALA A 118 -15.01 21.01 -25.33
N SER A 119 -14.87 22.23 -25.83
CA SER A 119 -14.14 22.49 -27.08
C SER A 119 -12.63 22.59 -26.82
N PHE A 120 -12.23 22.96 -25.60
CA PHE A 120 -10.84 23.16 -25.22
C PHE A 120 -10.59 22.84 -23.74
N TYR A 121 -9.41 22.28 -23.47
CA TYR A 121 -8.87 22.04 -22.14
C TYR A 121 -7.61 22.90 -21.97
N GLU A 122 -7.57 23.71 -20.91
CA GLU A 122 -6.36 24.45 -20.53
C GLU A 122 -5.80 23.89 -19.23
N PHE A 123 -4.53 23.49 -19.23
CA PHE A 123 -3.83 23.03 -18.03
C PHE A 123 -2.90 24.11 -17.53
N ASN A 124 -3.07 24.53 -16.27
CA ASN A 124 -2.21 25.49 -15.62
C ASN A 124 -1.60 24.88 -14.35
N THR A 125 -0.33 24.51 -14.45
CA THR A 125 0.45 23.89 -13.36
C THR A 125 0.98 24.89 -12.35
N ASN A 126 0.81 26.21 -12.57
CA ASN A 126 1.24 27.25 -11.64
C ASN A 126 0.22 27.48 -10.53
N VAL A 127 -1.06 27.14 -10.77
CA VAL A 127 -2.10 27.16 -9.74
C VAL A 127 -2.07 25.86 -8.97
N LYS A 128 -1.88 25.94 -7.65
CA LYS A 128 -1.77 24.77 -6.76
C LYS A 128 -3.00 24.63 -5.88
N CYS A 129 -3.14 23.47 -5.23
CA CYS A 129 -4.13 23.28 -4.19
C CYS A 129 -3.96 24.31 -3.05
N PRO A 130 -5.04 24.85 -2.47
CA PRO A 130 -4.98 25.91 -1.46
C PRO A 130 -4.36 25.45 -0.14
N SER A 131 -4.41 24.16 0.16
CA SER A 131 -3.63 23.52 1.22
C SER A 131 -2.63 22.54 0.61
N PRO A 132 -1.43 22.39 1.20
CA PRO A 132 -0.53 21.32 0.78
C PRO A 132 -1.23 19.99 1.02
N ASN A 133 -1.43 19.21 -0.05
CA ASN A 133 -1.89 17.84 0.12
C ASN A 133 -0.85 17.08 0.93
N VAL A 134 -1.32 16.37 1.95
CA VAL A 134 -0.47 15.49 2.74
C VAL A 134 0.17 14.48 1.78
N ASP A 135 1.50 14.34 1.84
CA ASP A 135 2.24 13.32 1.09
C ASP A 135 1.50 11.99 1.23
N LYS A 136 1.06 11.42 0.10
CA LYS A 136 0.44 10.10 0.09
C LYS A 136 1.39 9.11 -0.54
N SER A 137 1.59 8.01 0.14
CA SER A 137 2.28 6.87 -0.42
C SER A 137 1.37 5.66 -0.43
N SER A 138 1.65 4.74 -1.36
CA SER A 138 1.00 3.45 -1.45
C SER A 138 2.03 2.32 -1.42
N ILE A 139 1.58 1.18 -0.92
CA ILE A 139 2.29 -0.10 -0.99
C ILE A 139 1.40 -1.09 -1.73
N GLU A 140 2.02 -1.87 -2.60
CA GLU A 140 1.39 -2.88 -3.42
C GLU A 140 2.21 -4.17 -3.32
N VAL A 141 1.57 -5.28 -2.95
CA VAL A 141 2.19 -6.60 -2.93
C VAL A 141 1.61 -7.42 -4.08
N ARG A 142 2.50 -7.98 -4.90
CA ARG A 142 2.17 -8.78 -6.08
C ARG A 142 2.67 -10.21 -5.97
N TYR A 143 1.96 -11.12 -6.61
CA TYR A 143 2.36 -12.51 -6.86
C TYR A 143 2.07 -12.86 -8.32
N ASN A 144 3.06 -13.35 -9.07
CA ASN A 144 2.95 -13.68 -10.49
C ASN A 144 2.32 -12.55 -11.34
N GLY A 145 2.72 -11.30 -11.07
CA GLY A 145 2.20 -10.11 -11.76
C GLY A 145 0.81 -9.65 -11.30
N LEU A 146 0.13 -10.40 -10.44
CA LEU A 146 -1.18 -10.05 -9.89
C LEU A 146 -1.04 -9.35 -8.55
N THR A 147 -1.78 -8.27 -8.35
CA THR A 147 -1.89 -7.59 -7.07
C THR A 147 -2.69 -8.44 -6.08
N ILE A 148 -2.06 -8.83 -4.97
CA ILE A 148 -2.70 -9.61 -3.89
C ILE A 148 -2.99 -8.77 -2.64
N PHE A 149 -2.36 -7.59 -2.53
CA PHE A 149 -2.60 -6.65 -1.44
C PHE A 149 -2.21 -5.23 -1.84
N GLN A 150 -2.98 -4.24 -1.37
CA GLN A 150 -2.69 -2.82 -1.52
C GLN A 150 -3.12 -2.07 -0.25
N ASP A 151 -2.34 -1.05 0.12
CA ASP A 151 -2.70 -0.09 1.16
C ASP A 151 -2.11 1.29 0.82
N GLN A 152 -2.68 2.34 1.42
CA GLN A 152 -2.16 3.71 1.31
C GLN A 152 -2.26 4.48 2.63
N GLY A 153 -1.38 5.45 2.80
CA GLY A 153 -1.34 6.28 3.99
C GLY A 153 -0.60 7.59 3.79
N ASN A 154 -0.53 8.37 4.87
CA ASN A 154 0.13 9.68 4.89
C ASN A 154 1.64 9.51 5.16
N GLY A 155 2.46 10.25 4.43
CA GLY A 155 3.92 10.21 4.49
C GLY A 155 4.53 9.09 3.64
N THR A 156 5.86 9.07 3.62
CA THR A 156 6.65 8.02 2.95
C THR A 156 6.37 6.67 3.60
N VAL A 157 6.18 5.64 2.77
CA VAL A 157 6.05 4.26 3.24
C VAL A 157 7.42 3.66 3.52
N THR A 158 7.55 3.01 4.67
CA THR A 158 8.69 2.12 4.96
C THR A 158 8.17 0.71 5.17
N PHE A 159 8.93 -0.29 4.75
CA PHE A 159 8.54 -1.69 4.87
C PHE A 159 9.75 -2.60 5.10
N ASP A 160 9.46 -3.76 5.67
CA ASP A 160 10.38 -4.88 5.83
C ASP A 160 9.67 -6.18 5.40
N VAL A 161 10.41 -7.10 4.79
CA VAL A 161 9.89 -8.38 4.30
C VAL A 161 10.59 -9.51 5.03
N GLN A 162 9.83 -10.24 5.83
CA GLN A 162 10.28 -11.45 6.49
C GLN A 162 9.86 -12.67 5.67
N CYS A 163 10.85 -13.44 5.20
CA CYS A 163 10.65 -14.71 4.52
C CYS A 163 10.73 -15.85 5.53
N SER A 164 9.80 -15.92 6.49
CA SER A 164 9.75 -16.99 7.47
C SER A 164 9.13 -18.25 6.88
N ASN A 165 9.61 -19.42 7.34
CA ASN A 165 9.09 -20.73 6.94
C ASN A 165 8.52 -21.57 8.09
N CYS A 166 8.72 -21.13 9.34
CA CYS A 166 8.27 -21.90 10.49
C CYS A 166 6.83 -21.53 10.87
N PRO A 167 5.93 -22.52 10.95
CA PRO A 167 4.57 -22.32 11.47
C PRO A 167 4.59 -21.69 12.87
N ASP A 168 3.49 -21.05 13.26
CA ASP A 168 3.31 -20.59 14.65
C ASP A 168 3.54 -21.77 15.62
N GLY A 169 4.38 -21.56 16.64
CA GLY A 169 4.82 -22.61 17.58
C GLY A 169 6.14 -23.32 17.20
N GLN A 170 6.72 -23.01 16.03
CA GLN A 170 8.01 -23.55 15.62
C GLN A 170 9.09 -22.46 15.50
N CYS A 171 10.29 -22.83 15.92
CA CYS A 171 11.49 -22.02 15.98
C CYS A 171 12.37 -22.34 14.77
N GLU A 172 12.79 -21.29 14.08
CA GLU A 172 13.75 -21.38 12.98
C GLU A 172 15.15 -21.69 13.54
N CYS A 173 15.78 -22.75 13.05
CA CYS A 173 17.16 -23.09 13.38
C CYS A 173 18.00 -22.98 12.11
N LYS A 174 19.19 -22.36 12.19
CA LYS A 174 20.06 -22.19 11.02
C LYS A 174 20.74 -23.49 10.63
N THR A 175 20.74 -23.83 9.35
CA THR A 175 21.43 -25.01 8.81
C THR A 175 22.31 -24.60 7.64
N SER A 176 23.37 -25.36 7.37
CA SER A 176 24.23 -25.16 6.19
C SER A 176 23.62 -25.74 4.90
N GLU A 177 22.56 -26.52 5.02
CA GLU A 177 21.88 -27.19 3.92
C GLU A 177 20.64 -26.41 3.50
N TYR A 178 20.35 -26.35 2.19
CA TYR A 178 19.18 -25.66 1.66
C TYR A 178 17.89 -26.14 2.34
N PRO A 179 16.99 -25.24 2.83
CA PRO A 179 16.88 -23.81 2.52
C PRO A 179 17.74 -22.85 3.38
N GLY A 180 18.62 -23.36 4.24
CA GLY A 180 19.45 -22.57 5.15
C GLY A 180 18.85 -22.44 6.56
N TYR A 181 17.72 -23.09 6.79
CA TYR A 181 17.09 -23.24 8.09
C TYR A 181 16.25 -24.52 8.17
N CYS A 182 15.92 -24.92 9.39
CA CYS A 182 14.88 -25.89 9.70
C CYS A 182 13.88 -25.30 10.69
N CYS A 183 12.73 -25.95 10.83
CA CYS A 183 11.70 -25.56 11.78
C CYS A 183 11.55 -26.65 12.82
N SER A 184 11.71 -26.29 14.09
CA SER A 184 11.62 -27.22 15.21
C SER A 184 10.62 -26.71 16.24
N ASP A 185 9.98 -27.59 16.99
CA ASP A 185 9.01 -27.18 18.02
C ASP A 185 9.71 -26.37 19.12
N CYS A 186 9.28 -25.11 19.30
CA CYS A 186 9.86 -24.23 20.32
C CYS A 186 9.65 -24.80 21.74
N ASN A 187 8.56 -25.53 21.97
CA ASN A 187 8.27 -26.11 23.29
C ASN A 187 9.23 -27.25 23.62
N SER A 188 9.53 -28.09 22.63
CA SER A 188 10.50 -29.19 22.78
C SER A 188 11.91 -28.64 23.05
N LEU A 189 12.33 -27.64 22.26
CA LEU A 189 13.61 -26.95 22.45
C LEU A 189 13.72 -26.29 23.84
N THR A 190 12.63 -25.70 24.34
CA THR A 190 12.61 -25.09 25.67
C THR A 190 12.76 -26.13 26.79
N GLY A 191 12.13 -27.30 26.64
CA GLY A 191 12.27 -28.42 27.58
C GLY A 191 13.69 -28.99 27.61
N GLU A 192 14.32 -29.14 26.45
CA GLU A 192 15.71 -29.61 26.35
C GLU A 192 16.70 -28.60 26.96
N ILE A 193 16.54 -27.31 26.67
CA ILE A 193 17.36 -26.25 27.28
C ILE A 193 17.19 -26.23 28.81
N ALA A 194 15.97 -26.39 29.32
CA ALA A 194 15.72 -26.46 30.77
C ALA A 194 16.41 -27.67 31.42
N THR A 195 16.44 -28.79 30.71
CA THR A 195 17.11 -30.02 31.16
C THR A 195 18.62 -29.85 31.16
N ILE A 196 19.20 -29.31 30.08
CA ILE A 196 20.63 -29.00 29.99
C ILE A 196 21.03 -27.99 31.06
N LYS A 197 20.25 -26.92 31.27
CA LYS A 197 20.49 -25.92 32.31
C LYS A 197 20.51 -26.54 33.72
N SER A 198 19.61 -27.49 33.97
CA SER A 198 19.56 -28.22 35.25
C SER A 198 20.79 -29.12 35.42
N ALA A 199 21.23 -29.81 34.36
CA ALA A 199 22.43 -30.64 34.39
C ALA A 199 23.71 -29.80 34.63
N VAL A 200 23.86 -28.68 33.93
CA VAL A 200 25.00 -27.74 34.14
C VAL A 200 25.00 -27.19 35.56
N LYS A 201 23.84 -26.86 36.13
CA LYS A 201 23.74 -26.39 37.52
C LYS A 201 24.21 -27.44 38.52
N VAL A 202 23.84 -28.71 38.33
CA VAL A 202 24.30 -29.82 39.18
C VAL A 202 25.81 -30.01 39.06
N LEU A 203 26.37 -29.95 37.85
CA LEU A 203 27.82 -30.06 37.64
C LEU A 203 28.59 -28.90 38.30
N ASN A 204 28.10 -27.66 38.19
CA ASN A 204 28.70 -26.52 38.88
C ASN A 204 28.61 -26.65 40.41
N SER A 205 27.56 -27.25 40.96
CA SER A 205 27.44 -27.50 42.41
C SER A 205 28.34 -28.61 42.94
N LYS A 206 28.77 -29.53 42.06
CA LYS A 206 29.72 -30.62 42.40
C LYS A 206 31.19 -30.23 42.14
N GLY A 207 31.43 -29.22 41.31
CA GLY A 207 32.77 -28.71 40.98
C GLY A 207 33.36 -27.76 42.01
N SER A 208 32.58 -27.26 42.98
CA SER A 208 33.09 -26.57 44.17
C SER A 208 33.71 -27.58 45.15
N VAL A 209 34.80 -28.21 44.74
CA VAL A 209 35.71 -28.90 45.65
C VAL A 209 36.54 -27.82 46.34
N SER A 210 36.26 -27.64 47.63
CA SER A 210 37.05 -26.83 48.55
C SER A 210 38.49 -27.32 48.49
N HIS A 211 39.39 -26.51 47.91
CA HIS A 211 40.82 -26.66 48.15
C HIS A 211 41.09 -26.26 49.60
N VAL A 212 41.17 -27.28 50.46
CA VAL A 212 41.87 -27.20 51.75
C VAL A 212 43.35 -27.47 51.50
#